data_AF-A0A4J1S1B9-F1
#
_entry.id   AF-A0A4J1S1B9-F1
#
_cell.length_a   1.000
_cell.length_b   1.000
_cell.length_c   1.000
_cell.angle_alpha   90.00
_cell.angle_beta   90.00
_cell.angle_gamma   90.00
#
_symmetry.space_group_name_H-M   'P 1'
#
loop_
_entity.id
_entity.type
_entity.pdbx_description
1 polymer ?
#
loop_
_entity_poly.entity_id
_entity_poly.type
_entity_poly.pdbx_seq_one_letter_code
_entity_poly.pdbx_strand_id
1 'polypeptide(L)'
;MNKRLFLKMSLVTLPILALFSQPVLAEENIHFSSCKEAWANGYSDIHEGEPGYSAKLDRDHDGVACELKNAPKGAFKAKQSTAIQINTSSATTSGWVKQDGAWYYFDGNGNLVKNAWQGSYYLKSDGKMAVNEWVDGGRYYVGADGVWKEGQASTASSSNDSNSEYSAALGKAKSYNSLFHMSKKRMYRQLTSDFDKFSNDAAQYAIDH
;
A
#
# COMPACT_ATOMS: atom_id res chain seq x y z
N MET A 1 -43.16 52.67 -0.55
CA MET A 1 -42.57 51.40 -1.03
C MET A 1 -42.31 50.50 0.17
N ASN A 2 -42.59 49.21 0.27
CA ASN A 2 -43.47 48.22 -0.36
C ASN A 2 -43.43 47.01 0.60
N LYS A 3 -44.59 46.40 0.88
CA LYS A 3 -44.79 45.25 1.79
C LYS A 3 -44.18 43.95 1.23
N ARG A 4 -43.94 42.95 2.11
CA ARG A 4 -44.27 41.49 2.01
C ARG A 4 -43.36 40.72 3.01
N LEU A 5 -43.88 40.11 4.09
CA LEU A 5 -44.63 38.84 4.23
C LEU A 5 -43.84 37.59 3.76
N PHE A 6 -44.13 36.45 4.42
CA PHE A 6 -43.74 35.05 4.12
C PHE A 6 -42.52 34.52 4.90
N LEU A 7 -42.49 33.30 5.46
CA LEU A 7 -43.47 32.23 5.67
C LEU A 7 -42.74 31.21 6.58
N LYS A 8 -43.43 30.60 7.55
CA LYS A 8 -42.94 29.43 8.29
C LYS A 8 -42.86 28.22 7.33
N MET A 9 -41.77 27.46 7.35
CA MET A 9 -41.78 26.05 6.92
C MET A 9 -40.96 25.19 7.89
N SER A 10 -41.71 24.40 8.67
CA SER A 10 -41.27 23.10 9.19
C SER A 10 -41.29 22.04 8.06
N LEU A 11 -40.82 20.82 8.37
CA LEU A 11 -40.75 19.57 7.57
C LEU A 11 -39.41 19.38 6.82
N VAL A 12 -38.69 18.25 6.84
CA VAL A 12 -38.95 16.84 7.22
C VAL A 12 -37.61 16.14 7.49
N THR A 13 -37.62 15.20 8.44
CA THR A 13 -36.61 14.16 8.68
C THR A 13 -36.60 13.10 7.59
N LEU A 14 -35.42 12.73 7.08
CA LEU A 14 -35.24 11.47 6.34
C LEU A 14 -34.00 10.74 6.89
N PRO A 15 -34.14 9.54 7.47
CA PRO A 15 -32.99 8.69 7.79
C PRO A 15 -32.50 8.08 6.47
N ILE A 16 -31.23 8.31 6.14
CA ILE A 16 -30.58 7.64 5.01
C ILE A 16 -30.33 6.20 5.45
N LEU A 17 -31.29 5.31 5.15
CA LEU A 17 -31.12 3.87 5.24
C LEU A 17 -30.25 3.46 4.06
N ALA A 18 -28.93 3.43 4.28
CA ALA A 18 -27.98 2.85 3.34
C ALA A 18 -28.25 1.35 3.24
N LEU A 19 -29.01 0.95 2.22
CA LEU A 19 -29.09 -0.43 1.76
C LEU A 19 -27.68 -0.87 1.38
N PHE A 20 -27.09 -1.73 2.20
CA PHE A 20 -25.94 -2.54 1.82
C PHE A 20 -26.38 -3.45 0.66
N SER A 21 -26.12 -3.03 -0.58
CA SER A 21 -26.06 -3.95 -1.71
C SER A 21 -24.80 -4.80 -1.55
N GLN A 22 -24.92 -5.92 -0.82
CA GLN A 22 -23.97 -7.00 -0.98
C GLN A 22 -24.20 -7.63 -2.36
N PRO A 23 -23.16 -7.84 -3.17
CA PRO A 23 -23.31 -8.67 -4.35
C PRO A 23 -23.56 -10.10 -3.90
N VAL A 24 -24.77 -10.60 -4.13
CA VAL A 24 -25.03 -12.03 -4.18
C VAL A 24 -24.28 -12.53 -5.40
N LEU A 25 -23.13 -13.18 -5.19
CA LEU A 25 -22.50 -13.98 -6.22
C LEU A 25 -23.46 -15.13 -6.50
N ALA A 26 -24.29 -14.96 -7.52
CA ALA A 26 -25.09 -16.02 -8.06
C ALA A 26 -24.15 -17.16 -8.47
N GLU A 27 -24.40 -18.35 -7.92
CA GLU A 27 -23.85 -19.62 -8.40
C GLU A 27 -24.13 -19.70 -9.90
N GLU A 28 -23.13 -19.41 -10.73
CA GLU A 28 -23.25 -19.58 -12.17
C GLU A 28 -23.30 -21.10 -12.40
N ASN A 29 -24.49 -21.63 -12.71
CA ASN A 29 -24.71 -23.06 -12.94
C ASN A 29 -23.99 -23.52 -14.21
N ILE A 30 -22.69 -23.75 -14.11
CA ILE A 30 -21.85 -24.27 -15.17
C ILE A 30 -22.25 -25.75 -15.37
N HIS A 31 -22.75 -26.10 -16.55
CA HIS A 31 -23.12 -27.46 -16.93
C HIS A 31 -22.58 -27.77 -18.33
N PHE A 32 -21.90 -28.91 -18.49
CA PHE A 32 -21.41 -29.36 -19.78
C PHE A 32 -22.17 -30.60 -20.23
N SER A 33 -22.59 -30.62 -21.49
CA SER A 33 -23.21 -31.78 -22.12
C SER A 33 -22.20 -32.90 -22.41
N SER A 34 -20.90 -32.57 -22.51
CA SER A 34 -19.82 -33.54 -22.73
C SER A 34 -18.43 -32.97 -22.35
N CYS A 35 -17.45 -33.84 -22.11
CA CYS A 35 -16.07 -33.39 -21.86
C CYS A 35 -15.42 -32.69 -23.05
N LYS A 36 -15.87 -33.00 -24.27
CA LYS A 36 -15.45 -32.25 -25.46
C LYS A 36 -15.88 -30.79 -25.37
N GLU A 37 -17.07 -30.52 -24.86
CA GLU A 37 -17.56 -29.17 -24.62
C GLU A 37 -16.79 -28.50 -23.47
N ALA A 38 -16.56 -29.22 -22.37
CA ALA A 38 -15.76 -28.71 -21.25
C ALA A 38 -14.36 -28.27 -21.71
N TRP A 39 -13.63 -29.15 -22.41
CA TRP A 39 -12.29 -28.86 -22.95
C TRP A 39 -12.28 -27.75 -23.99
N ALA A 40 -13.32 -27.65 -24.84
CA ALA A 40 -13.45 -26.57 -25.81
C ALA A 40 -13.67 -25.19 -25.13
N ASN A 41 -14.21 -25.20 -23.91
CA ASN A 41 -14.37 -24.03 -23.05
C ASN A 41 -13.24 -23.88 -22.01
N GLY A 42 -12.21 -24.74 -22.10
CA GLY A 42 -11.01 -24.71 -21.27
C GLY A 42 -11.21 -25.17 -19.83
N TYR A 43 -12.22 -25.99 -19.58
CA TYR A 43 -12.39 -26.74 -18.34
C TYR A 43 -11.79 -28.13 -18.50
N SER A 44 -10.91 -28.53 -17.58
CA SER A 44 -10.36 -29.88 -17.45
C SER A 44 -10.19 -30.21 -15.96
N ASP A 45 -10.07 -31.50 -15.64
CA ASP A 45 -9.78 -31.98 -14.29
C ASP A 45 -10.78 -31.46 -13.25
N ILE A 46 -12.08 -31.64 -13.54
CA ILE A 46 -13.19 -31.11 -12.75
C ILE A 46 -13.51 -32.11 -11.63
N HIS A 47 -13.32 -31.73 -10.37
CA HIS A 47 -13.49 -32.63 -9.22
C HIS A 47 -14.94 -32.69 -8.74
N GLU A 48 -15.32 -33.80 -8.10
CA GLU A 48 -16.62 -33.95 -7.47
C GLU A 48 -16.88 -32.81 -6.46
N GLY A 49 -17.98 -32.09 -6.65
CA GLY A 49 -18.36 -30.91 -5.87
C GLY A 49 -17.94 -29.57 -6.50
N GLU A 50 -17.14 -29.55 -7.56
CA GLU A 50 -16.81 -28.33 -8.29
C GLU A 50 -17.94 -27.93 -9.27
N PRO A 51 -18.17 -26.62 -9.52
CA PRO A 51 -19.08 -26.16 -10.56
C PRO A 51 -18.70 -26.74 -11.93
N GLY A 52 -19.65 -27.39 -12.61
CA GLY A 52 -19.40 -28.10 -13.86
C GLY A 52 -19.17 -29.60 -13.72
N TYR A 53 -19.01 -30.12 -12.49
CA TYR A 53 -18.94 -31.56 -12.27
C TYR A 53 -20.28 -32.23 -12.58
N SER A 54 -20.22 -33.41 -13.17
CA SER A 54 -21.35 -34.29 -13.36
C SER A 54 -20.84 -35.72 -13.43
N ALA A 55 -21.46 -36.62 -12.66
CA ALA A 55 -21.14 -38.06 -12.72
C ALA A 55 -21.30 -38.66 -14.14
N LYS A 56 -22.02 -37.97 -15.05
CA LYS A 56 -22.13 -38.38 -16.47
C LYS A 56 -20.86 -38.08 -17.28
N LEU A 57 -20.04 -37.14 -16.83
CA LEU A 57 -18.80 -36.72 -17.46
C LEU A 57 -17.57 -37.47 -16.90
N ASP A 58 -17.70 -37.97 -15.67
CA ASP A 58 -16.76 -38.86 -14.99
C ASP A 58 -17.02 -40.32 -15.42
N ARG A 59 -16.37 -40.75 -16.51
CA ARG A 59 -16.64 -42.05 -17.12
C ARG A 59 -16.09 -43.20 -16.27
N ASP A 60 -14.97 -42.99 -15.62
CA ASP A 60 -14.25 -43.93 -14.77
C ASP A 60 -14.70 -43.90 -13.30
N HIS A 61 -15.55 -42.92 -12.93
CA HIS A 61 -16.12 -42.76 -11.59
C HIS A 61 -15.04 -42.64 -10.51
N ASP A 62 -13.95 -41.93 -10.82
CA ASP A 62 -12.82 -41.71 -9.92
C ASP A 62 -12.93 -40.39 -9.13
N GLY A 63 -14.00 -39.63 -9.37
CA GLY A 63 -14.24 -38.33 -8.74
C GLY A 63 -13.67 -37.16 -9.53
N VAL A 64 -13.10 -37.38 -10.72
CA VAL A 64 -12.56 -36.33 -11.60
C VAL A 64 -13.14 -36.44 -13.01
N ALA A 65 -14.07 -35.54 -13.34
CA ALA A 65 -14.63 -35.44 -14.68
C ALA A 65 -13.69 -34.71 -15.65
N CYS A 66 -13.71 -35.13 -16.92
CA CYS A 66 -13.05 -34.43 -18.03
C CYS A 66 -11.55 -34.18 -17.84
N GLU A 67 -10.84 -35.20 -17.40
CA GLU A 67 -9.39 -35.15 -17.19
C GLU A 67 -8.61 -34.79 -18.46
N LEU A 68 -7.60 -33.94 -18.32
CA LEU A 68 -6.79 -33.51 -19.46
C LEU A 68 -6.02 -34.67 -20.11
N LYS A 69 -5.63 -35.67 -19.31
CA LYS A 69 -4.94 -36.90 -19.78
C LYS A 69 -5.76 -37.69 -20.80
N ASN A 70 -7.09 -37.57 -20.72
CA ASN A 70 -8.06 -38.26 -21.57
C ASN A 70 -8.50 -37.41 -22.78
N ALA A 71 -8.02 -36.17 -22.91
CA ALA A 71 -8.40 -35.25 -23.97
C ALA A 71 -7.78 -35.66 -25.34
N PRO A 72 -8.57 -35.68 -26.43
CA PRO A 72 -8.03 -35.81 -27.77
C PRO A 72 -7.03 -34.68 -28.06
N LYS A 73 -5.97 -34.97 -28.82
CA LYS A 73 -4.97 -33.96 -29.20
C LYS A 73 -5.66 -32.75 -29.85
N GLY A 74 -5.49 -31.58 -29.24
CA GLY A 74 -6.07 -30.31 -29.71
C GLY A 74 -7.54 -30.05 -29.31
N ALA A 75 -8.18 -30.93 -28.53
CA ALA A 75 -9.54 -30.70 -28.01
C ALA A 75 -9.57 -29.70 -26.85
N PHE A 76 -8.51 -29.65 -26.05
CA PHE A 76 -8.37 -28.66 -25.00
C PHE A 76 -7.94 -27.32 -25.58
N LYS A 77 -8.84 -26.34 -25.49
CA LYS A 77 -8.50 -24.95 -25.70
C LYS A 77 -8.18 -24.38 -24.33
N ALA A 78 -6.91 -24.14 -24.05
CA ALA A 78 -6.53 -23.41 -22.84
C ALA A 78 -7.36 -22.13 -22.81
N LYS A 79 -8.25 -22.01 -21.81
CA LYS A 79 -8.86 -20.73 -21.49
C LYS A 79 -7.67 -19.84 -21.21
N GLN A 80 -7.39 -18.87 -22.09
CA GLN A 80 -6.50 -17.76 -21.72
C GLN A 80 -7.01 -17.33 -20.37
N SER A 81 -6.12 -17.43 -19.37
CA SER A 81 -6.47 -17.24 -17.98
C SER A 81 -7.35 -16.00 -17.93
N THR A 82 -8.63 -16.23 -17.66
CA THR A 82 -9.47 -15.17 -17.14
C THR A 82 -8.91 -14.98 -15.75
N ALA A 83 -7.78 -14.27 -15.67
CA ALA A 83 -7.45 -13.47 -14.53
C ALA A 83 -8.78 -12.83 -14.16
N ILE A 84 -9.23 -13.14 -12.94
CA ILE A 84 -10.22 -12.34 -12.25
C ILE A 84 -9.95 -10.91 -12.71
N GLN A 85 -10.87 -10.34 -13.48
CA GLN A 85 -10.85 -8.94 -13.84
C GLN A 85 -11.22 -8.20 -12.56
N ILE A 86 -10.33 -8.25 -11.56
CA ILE A 86 -10.06 -7.07 -10.77
C ILE A 86 -9.64 -6.06 -11.82
N ASN A 87 -10.48 -5.06 -11.99
CA ASN A 87 -10.26 -3.93 -12.87
C ASN A 87 -9.06 -3.14 -12.33
N THR A 88 -7.87 -3.71 -12.49
CA THR A 88 -6.60 -3.11 -12.19
C THR A 88 -5.74 -3.44 -13.39
N SER A 89 -5.78 -2.53 -14.36
CA SER A 89 -4.87 -2.43 -15.49
C SER A 89 -3.45 -2.82 -15.09
N SER A 90 -3.07 -4.08 -15.30
CA SER A 90 -1.71 -4.58 -15.09
C SER A 90 -0.84 -4.19 -16.28
N ALA A 91 -0.73 -2.88 -16.49
CA ALA A 91 0.58 -2.32 -16.79
C ALA A 91 1.43 -2.63 -15.56
N THR A 92 2.55 -3.32 -15.74
CA THR A 92 3.55 -3.55 -14.69
C THR A 92 3.84 -2.23 -14.01
N THR A 93 3.27 -2.03 -12.82
CA THR A 93 3.36 -0.76 -12.11
C THR A 93 4.75 -0.72 -11.52
N SER A 94 5.65 0.00 -12.17
CA SER A 94 6.98 0.31 -11.65
C SER A 94 6.99 1.74 -11.13
N GLY A 95 7.76 1.99 -10.08
CA GLY A 95 7.85 3.29 -9.43
C GLY A 95 7.01 3.42 -8.16
N TRP A 96 6.79 4.68 -7.76
CA TRP A 96 6.10 5.04 -6.53
C TRP A 96 4.59 4.92 -6.65
N VAL A 97 3.98 4.21 -5.71
CA VAL A 97 2.53 3.98 -5.67
C VAL A 97 2.01 4.31 -4.27
N LYS A 98 0.91 5.07 -4.20
CA LYS A 98 0.25 5.38 -2.93
C LYS A 98 -0.97 4.47 -2.75
N GLN A 99 -0.98 3.68 -1.68
CA GLN A 99 -2.08 2.78 -1.32
C GLN A 99 -2.41 2.98 0.17
N ASP A 100 -3.69 3.13 0.51
CA ASP A 100 -4.16 3.32 1.89
C ASP A 100 -3.43 4.42 2.67
N GLY A 101 -3.07 5.49 1.97
CA GLY A 101 -2.35 6.64 2.56
C GLY A 101 -0.84 6.43 2.73
N ALA A 102 -0.31 5.22 2.51
CA ALA A 102 1.11 4.92 2.55
C ALA A 102 1.72 4.87 1.14
N TRP A 103 2.98 5.25 1.03
CA TRP A 103 3.76 5.12 -0.19
C TRP A 103 4.50 3.80 -0.22
N TYR A 104 4.53 3.17 -1.39
CA TYR A 104 5.25 1.95 -1.70
C TYR A 104 6.07 2.19 -2.97
N TYR A 105 7.11 1.40 -3.17
CA TYR A 105 7.91 1.46 -4.38
C TYR A 105 8.01 0.07 -5.01
N PHE A 106 7.71 0.00 -6.31
CA PHE A 106 7.84 -1.20 -7.12
C PHE A 106 9.03 -1.05 -8.06
N ASP A 107 9.87 -2.07 -8.13
CA ASP A 107 11.01 -2.07 -9.04
C ASP A 107 10.57 -2.17 -10.52
N GLY A 108 11.54 -2.15 -11.45
CA GLY A 108 11.27 -2.26 -12.88
C GLY A 108 10.60 -3.57 -13.32
N ASN A 109 10.60 -4.58 -12.44
CA ASN A 109 10.00 -5.89 -12.64
C ASN A 109 8.62 -6.00 -11.97
N GLY A 110 8.16 -4.94 -11.28
CA GLY A 110 6.90 -4.92 -10.55
C GLY A 110 6.96 -5.58 -9.17
N ASN A 111 8.15 -5.85 -8.62
CA ASN A 111 8.28 -6.37 -7.26
C ASN A 111 8.28 -5.24 -6.24
N LEU A 112 7.64 -5.46 -5.09
CA LEU A 112 7.64 -4.52 -3.98
C LEU A 112 9.02 -4.45 -3.31
N VAL A 113 9.60 -3.26 -3.26
CA VAL A 113 10.85 -2.97 -2.56
C VAL A 113 10.59 -2.84 -1.06
N LYS A 114 11.41 -3.52 -0.25
CA LYS A 114 11.32 -3.56 1.22
C LYS A 114 12.69 -3.62 1.87
N ASN A 115 12.80 -3.11 3.10
CA ASN A 115 14.05 -3.00 3.86
C ASN A 115 15.21 -2.37 3.07
N ALA A 116 14.92 -1.40 2.22
CA ALA A 116 15.88 -0.87 1.27
C ALA A 116 15.64 0.61 1.00
N TRP A 117 16.69 1.30 0.57
CA TRP A 117 16.64 2.68 0.13
C TRP A 117 16.22 2.77 -1.33
N GLN A 118 15.36 3.74 -1.63
CA GLN A 118 15.03 4.19 -2.97
C GLN A 118 15.28 5.70 -3.05
N GLY A 119 16.44 6.10 -3.56
CA GLY A 119 16.91 7.48 -3.45
C GLY A 119 17.07 7.88 -1.99
N SER A 120 16.48 9.02 -1.60
CA SER A 120 16.51 9.53 -0.22
C SER A 120 15.42 8.96 0.70
N TYR A 121 14.65 7.97 0.23
CA TYR A 121 13.52 7.40 0.97
C TYR A 121 13.82 5.96 1.37
N TYR A 122 13.37 5.55 2.54
CA TYR A 122 13.53 4.18 3.03
C TYR A 122 12.21 3.41 3.01
N LEU A 123 12.21 2.22 2.41
CA LEU A 123 11.08 1.29 2.42
C LEU A 123 11.26 0.30 3.57
N LYS A 124 10.28 0.22 4.45
CA LYS A 124 10.28 -0.66 5.63
C LYS A 124 10.07 -2.13 5.26
N SER A 125 10.01 -3.01 6.25
CA SER A 125 9.80 -4.45 6.06
C SER A 125 8.44 -4.78 5.46
N ASP A 126 7.43 -3.96 5.70
CA ASP A 126 6.08 -4.03 5.12
C ASP A 126 5.98 -3.32 3.75
N GLY A 127 7.09 -2.78 3.25
CA GLY A 127 7.16 -2.04 1.98
C GLY A 127 6.67 -0.60 2.07
N LYS A 128 6.20 -0.12 3.23
CA LYS A 128 5.80 1.27 3.39
C LYS A 128 7.01 2.18 3.49
N MET A 129 6.93 3.33 2.84
CA MET A 129 7.88 4.41 3.02
C MET A 129 7.89 4.89 4.47
N ALA A 130 9.07 4.98 5.06
CA ALA A 130 9.27 5.49 6.41
C ALA A 130 9.07 7.02 6.46
N VAL A 131 8.52 7.52 7.57
CA VAL A 131 8.35 8.95 7.85
C VAL A 131 8.54 9.22 9.34
N ASN A 132 9.23 10.30 9.70
CA ASN A 132 9.48 10.69 11.10
C ASN A 132 10.00 9.55 11.99
N GLU A 133 10.92 8.73 11.48
CA GLU A 133 11.40 7.56 12.20
C GLU A 133 12.86 7.25 11.92
N TRP A 134 13.49 6.55 12.88
CA TRP A 134 14.82 6.00 12.73
C TRP A 134 14.74 4.69 11.93
N VAL A 135 15.46 4.63 10.81
CA VAL A 135 15.45 3.50 9.88
C VAL A 135 16.80 2.79 9.85
N ASP A 136 16.82 1.64 9.16
CA ASP A 136 18.03 0.91 8.81
C ASP A 136 18.93 0.59 10.02
N GLY A 137 18.33 -0.03 11.04
CA GLY A 137 19.01 -0.38 12.29
C GLY A 137 19.25 0.82 13.22
N GLY A 138 18.57 1.94 12.99
CA GLY A 138 18.72 3.16 13.79
C GLY A 138 19.94 3.99 13.41
N ARG A 139 20.40 3.86 12.16
CA ARG A 139 21.53 4.60 11.62
C ARG A 139 21.14 5.95 11.02
N TYR A 140 19.92 6.03 10.48
CA TYR A 140 19.44 7.21 9.77
C TYR A 140 18.05 7.60 10.28
N TYR A 141 17.78 8.90 10.38
CA TYR A 141 16.44 9.42 10.66
C TYR A 141 15.87 10.02 9.37
N VAL A 142 14.65 9.62 9.01
CA VAL A 142 13.91 10.23 7.90
C VAL A 142 12.93 11.27 8.45
N GLY A 143 12.84 12.43 7.80
CA GLY A 143 11.97 13.54 8.19
C GLY A 143 10.48 13.25 8.03
N ALA A 144 9.65 14.25 8.27
CA ALA A 144 8.19 14.14 8.14
C ALA A 144 7.73 13.89 6.69
N ASP A 145 8.55 14.32 5.73
CA ASP A 145 8.41 14.05 4.29
C ASP A 145 8.99 12.69 3.87
N GLY A 146 9.62 11.94 4.80
CA GLY A 146 10.27 10.66 4.55
C GLY A 146 11.66 10.78 3.91
N VAL A 147 12.17 12.01 3.74
CA VAL A 147 13.47 12.26 3.14
C VAL A 147 14.56 12.13 4.19
N TRP A 148 15.58 11.36 3.87
CA TRP A 148 16.87 11.45 4.54
C TRP A 148 17.72 12.54 3.90
N LYS A 149 18.06 13.56 4.70
CA LYS A 149 18.88 14.70 4.27
C LYS A 149 20.33 14.42 4.67
N GLU A 150 21.12 13.86 3.76
CA GLU A 150 22.57 13.68 3.98
C GLU A 150 23.28 15.02 3.77
N GLY A 151 23.71 15.70 4.84
CA GLY A 151 24.72 16.77 4.78
C GLY A 151 24.48 17.95 3.82
N GLN A 152 23.29 18.13 3.24
CA GLN A 152 23.02 19.22 2.29
C GLN A 152 22.38 20.42 2.99
N ALA A 153 23.20 21.45 3.21
CA ALA A 153 22.70 22.80 3.32
C ALA A 153 21.96 23.19 2.03
N SER A 154 20.81 23.86 2.19
CA SER A 154 19.99 24.53 1.17
C SER A 154 19.36 23.63 0.10
N THR A 155 18.04 23.43 0.10
CA THR A 155 17.07 24.49 -0.22
C THR A 155 15.87 24.51 0.71
N ALA A 156 15.58 25.71 1.21
CA ALA A 156 14.51 25.98 2.15
C ALA A 156 13.11 25.92 1.51
N SER A 157 12.16 25.40 2.27
CA SER A 157 10.76 25.85 2.33
C SER A 157 10.27 25.46 3.74
N SER A 158 9.99 26.35 4.70
CA SER A 158 9.58 27.74 4.58
C SER A 158 9.88 28.54 5.86
N SER A 159 10.05 29.85 5.67
CA SER A 159 10.04 30.96 6.65
C SER A 159 11.34 31.30 7.39
N ASN A 160 11.66 32.59 7.38
CA ASN A 160 12.88 33.26 7.86
C ASN A 160 13.12 33.21 9.39
N ASP A 161 12.59 32.21 10.10
CA ASP A 161 12.89 31.93 11.53
C ASP A 161 13.85 30.73 11.71
N SER A 162 14.02 29.90 10.68
CA SER A 162 14.64 28.58 10.82
C SER A 162 16.14 28.63 11.15
N ASN A 163 16.87 29.68 10.76
CA ASN A 163 18.32 29.74 10.98
C ASN A 163 18.69 29.86 12.49
N SER A 164 17.76 30.32 13.33
CA SER A 164 17.96 30.40 14.79
C SER A 164 17.82 29.03 15.47
N GLU A 165 16.85 28.22 15.04
CA GLU A 165 16.56 26.92 15.65
C GLU A 165 17.67 25.90 15.35
N TYR A 166 18.13 25.83 14.08
CA TYR A 166 19.22 24.95 13.66
C TYR A 166 20.54 25.26 14.40
N SER A 167 20.88 26.53 14.54
CA SER A 167 22.10 26.95 15.24
C SER A 167 22.01 26.73 16.75
N ALA A 168 20.83 26.94 17.36
CA ALA A 168 20.58 26.63 18.77
C ALA A 168 20.65 25.12 19.04
N ALA A 169 20.03 24.30 18.20
CA ALA A 169 20.08 22.84 18.28
C ALA A 169 21.53 22.34 18.16
N LEU A 170 22.32 22.90 17.22
CA LEU A 170 23.74 22.57 17.05
C LEU A 170 24.58 22.93 18.29
N GLY A 171 24.35 24.11 18.89
CA GLY A 171 25.03 24.50 20.12
C GLY A 171 24.75 23.55 21.29
N LYS A 172 23.49 23.11 21.41
CA LYS A 172 23.05 22.14 22.43
C LYS A 172 23.63 20.75 22.17
N ALA A 173 23.61 20.28 20.93
CA ALA A 173 24.23 19.01 20.55
C ALA A 173 25.73 18.99 20.89
N LYS A 174 26.46 20.05 20.52
CA LYS A 174 27.89 20.21 20.87
C LYS A 174 28.10 20.15 22.38
N SER A 175 27.22 20.78 23.16
CA SER A 175 27.27 20.75 24.63
C SER A 175 26.98 19.36 25.20
N TYR A 176 26.01 18.64 24.65
CA TYR A 176 25.70 17.27 25.09
C TYR A 176 26.80 16.28 24.74
N ASN A 177 27.42 16.44 23.57
CA ASN A 177 28.55 15.62 23.18
C ASN A 177 29.79 15.93 24.05
N SER A 178 30.10 17.20 24.30
CA SER A 178 31.29 17.58 25.07
C SER A 178 31.19 17.22 26.55
N LEU A 179 30.04 17.41 27.19
CA LEU A 179 29.86 17.19 28.62
C LEU A 179 29.55 15.74 28.96
N PHE A 180 28.80 15.03 28.11
CA PHE A 180 28.24 13.73 28.43
C PHE A 180 28.58 12.62 27.44
N HIS A 181 29.31 12.92 26.36
CA HIS A 181 29.71 11.96 25.31
C HIS A 181 28.53 11.12 24.81
N MET A 182 27.38 11.77 24.60
CA MET A 182 26.14 11.08 24.25
C MET A 182 26.20 10.47 22.85
N SER A 183 25.52 9.33 22.66
CA SER A 183 25.30 8.79 21.32
C SER A 183 24.38 9.70 20.50
N LYS A 184 24.54 9.69 19.17
CA LYS A 184 23.69 10.44 18.23
C LYS A 184 22.19 10.28 18.52
N LYS A 185 21.73 9.05 18.71
CA LYS A 185 20.33 8.75 19.04
C LYS A 185 19.89 9.34 20.38
N ARG A 186 20.74 9.31 21.41
CA ARG A 186 20.42 9.89 22.72
C ARG A 186 20.36 11.41 22.64
N MET A 187 21.29 12.01 21.90
CA MET A 187 21.33 13.44 21.64
C MET A 187 20.07 13.91 20.90
N TYR A 188 19.64 13.19 19.85
CA TYR A 188 18.39 13.44 19.15
C TYR A 188 17.19 13.49 20.09
N ARG A 189 17.02 12.44 20.89
CA ARG A 189 15.90 12.32 21.83
C ARG A 189 15.89 13.45 22.86
N GLN A 190 17.06 13.95 23.25
CA GLN A 190 17.16 15.06 24.18
C GLN A 190 16.75 16.37 23.50
N LEU A 191 17.26 16.63 22.30
CA LEU A 191 16.95 17.84 21.52
C LEU A 191 15.46 17.92 21.17
N THR A 192 14.82 16.81 20.83
CA THR A 192 13.38 16.75 20.52
C THR A 192 12.49 16.49 21.74
N SER A 193 13.07 16.37 22.94
CA SER A 193 12.30 16.17 24.17
C SER A 193 11.49 17.41 24.56
N ASP A 194 10.58 17.24 25.51
CA ASP A 194 9.87 18.38 26.12
C ASP A 194 10.76 19.42 26.80
N PHE A 195 12.03 19.10 27.03
CA PHE A 195 12.97 20.04 27.63
C PHE A 195 13.53 21.04 26.62
N ASP A 196 14.09 20.55 25.50
CA ASP A 196 14.72 21.40 24.48
C ASP A 196 13.76 21.77 23.34
N LYS A 197 12.76 20.92 23.05
CA LYS A 197 11.65 21.15 22.11
C LYS A 197 12.07 21.58 20.70
N PHE A 198 13.27 21.24 20.25
CA PHE A 198 13.68 21.50 18.88
C PHE A 198 12.87 20.63 17.92
N SER A 199 12.61 21.17 16.72
CA SER A 199 12.04 20.43 15.62
C SER A 199 12.90 19.21 15.26
N ASN A 200 12.26 18.15 14.75
CA ASN A 200 12.94 16.93 14.34
C ASN A 200 14.05 17.21 13.31
N ASP A 201 13.81 18.15 12.40
CA ASP A 201 14.77 18.57 11.37
C ASP A 201 15.96 19.33 12.00
N ALA A 202 15.72 20.25 12.95
CA ALA A 202 16.78 20.97 13.65
C ALA A 202 17.65 20.05 14.52
N ALA A 203 17.01 19.12 15.24
CA ALA A 203 17.70 18.11 16.01
C ALA A 203 18.53 17.16 15.14
N GLN A 204 18.03 16.78 13.96
CA GLN A 204 18.76 15.94 13.02
C GLN A 204 19.97 16.69 12.44
N TYR A 205 19.79 17.92 11.96
CA TYR A 205 20.88 18.77 11.48
C TYR A 205 22.01 18.90 12.51
N ALA A 206 21.66 19.08 13.78
CA ALA A 206 22.60 19.22 14.89
C ALA A 206 23.39 17.94 15.24
N ILE A 207 22.94 16.76 14.78
CA ILE A 207 23.63 15.48 14.98
C ILE A 207 24.58 15.16 13.82
N ASP A 208 24.25 15.71 12.65
CA ASP A 208 25.01 15.51 11.43
C ASP A 208 26.19 16.50 11.30
N HIS A 209 26.20 17.59 12.10
CA HIS A 209 27.21 18.66 12.10
C HIS A 209 27.82 18.90 13.51
#